data_AF-A0A0R3MS69-F1
#
_entry.id   AF-A0A0R3MS69-F1
#
_cell.length_a   1.000
_cell.length_b   1.000
_cell.length_c   1.000
_cell.angle_alpha   90.00
_cell.angle_beta   90.00
_cell.angle_gamma   90.00
#
_symmetry.space_group_name_H-M   'P 1'
#
loop_
_entity.id
_entity.type
_entity.pdbx_description
1 polymer ?
#
loop_
_entity_poly.entity_id
_entity_poly.type
_entity_poly.pdbx_seq_one_letter_code
_entity_poly.pdbx_strand_id
1 'polypeptide(L)'
;MAIVLLAAGLAGCGAVDALVDGFKHAKAVETDLAQTIGIRPAVGFNWNNGRLTTVSVTFPKLIEDKPLREVAEAARAAVGKQFKQRADNVVLSFSVGPTATTTAQAIQPQATN
;
A
#
# COMPACT_ATOMS: atom_id res chain seq x y z
N MET A 1 -21.84 -25.86 36.59
CA MET A 1 -21.59 -25.80 35.14
C MET A 1 -20.80 -24.54 34.84
N ALA A 2 -19.47 -24.65 34.78
CA ALA A 2 -18.57 -23.51 34.60
C ALA A 2 -17.45 -23.89 33.63
N ILE A 3 -17.79 -24.19 32.38
CA ILE A 3 -16.82 -24.50 31.32
C ILE A 3 -17.33 -23.92 29.99
N VAL A 4 -17.51 -22.60 29.90
CA VAL A 4 -17.81 -21.95 28.59
C VAL A 4 -17.07 -20.61 28.40
N LEU A 5 -16.10 -20.23 29.24
CA LEU A 5 -15.46 -18.89 29.14
C LEU A 5 -13.94 -18.88 28.99
N LEU A 6 -13.28 -20.02 28.73
CA LEU A 6 -11.80 -20.07 28.67
C LEU A 6 -11.19 -20.35 27.28
N ALA A 7 -11.95 -20.21 26.19
CA ALA A 7 -11.45 -20.54 24.84
C ALA A 7 -11.09 -19.34 23.93
N ALA A 8 -11.12 -18.10 24.42
CA ALA A 8 -10.81 -16.91 23.61
C ALA A 8 -9.51 -16.16 24.00
N GLY A 9 -8.71 -16.71 24.92
CA GLY A 9 -7.63 -15.95 25.57
C GLY A 9 -6.20 -16.14 25.03
N LEU A 10 -5.92 -17.13 24.16
CA LEU A 10 -4.52 -17.59 23.98
C LEU A 10 -3.87 -17.32 22.61
N ALA A 11 -4.52 -16.60 21.68
CA ALA A 11 -3.92 -16.23 20.39
C ALA A 11 -3.88 -14.72 20.10
N GLY A 12 -4.28 -13.89 21.07
CA GLY A 12 -4.52 -12.45 20.87
C GLY A 12 -3.27 -11.57 20.97
N CYS A 13 -2.56 -11.57 22.10
CA CYS A 13 -1.60 -10.50 22.42
C CYS A 13 -0.51 -10.28 21.35
N GLY A 14 0.15 -11.33 20.87
CA GLY A 14 1.26 -11.17 19.92
C GLY A 14 0.84 -10.73 18.52
N ALA A 15 -0.37 -11.10 18.08
CA ALA A 15 -0.86 -10.75 16.75
C ALA A 15 -1.29 -9.29 16.66
N VAL A 16 -1.96 -8.77 17.69
CA VAL A 16 -2.34 -7.34 17.71
C VAL A 16 -1.14 -6.42 17.86
N ASP A 17 -0.16 -6.76 18.70
CA ASP A 17 1.09 -5.97 18.79
C ASP A 17 1.86 -5.95 17.47
N ALA A 18 1.97 -7.09 16.77
CA ALA A 18 2.62 -7.16 15.45
C ALA A 18 1.89 -6.33 14.38
N LEU A 19 0.55 -6.27 14.42
CA LEU A 19 -0.24 -5.44 13.52
C LEU A 19 -0.08 -3.94 13.82
N VAL A 20 -0.09 -3.54 15.10
CA VAL A 20 0.09 -2.15 15.51
C VAL A 20 1.49 -1.65 15.17
N ASP A 21 2.52 -2.46 15.41
CA ASP A 21 3.89 -2.13 15.01
C ASP A 21 4.05 -2.16 13.49
N GLY A 22 3.42 -3.10 12.80
CA GLY A 22 3.34 -3.10 11.33
C GLY A 22 2.76 -1.80 10.77
N PHE A 23 1.73 -1.23 11.42
CA PHE A 23 1.13 0.04 11.02
C PHE A 23 2.07 1.23 11.23
N LYS A 24 2.78 1.27 12.37
CA LYS A 24 3.82 2.29 12.60
C LYS A 24 4.94 2.19 11.56
N HIS A 25 5.39 0.98 11.26
CA HIS A 25 6.42 0.75 10.24
C HIS A 25 5.94 1.15 8.84
N ALA A 26 4.70 0.82 8.48
CA ALA A 26 4.09 1.27 7.23
C ALA A 26 4.07 2.80 7.12
N LYS A 27 3.63 3.51 8.18
CA LYS A 27 3.66 4.98 8.24
C LYS A 27 5.07 5.57 8.09
N ALA A 28 6.07 4.90 8.65
CA ALA A 28 7.47 5.31 8.49
C ALA A 28 7.94 5.11 7.04
N VAL A 29 7.57 4.00 6.38
CA VAL A 29 7.84 3.75 4.95
C VAL A 29 7.17 4.80 4.07
N GLU A 30 5.90 5.16 4.36
CA GLU A 30 5.21 6.25 3.65
C GLU A 30 5.97 7.57 3.72
N THR A 31 6.52 7.88 4.90
CA THR A 31 7.24 9.12 5.15
C THR A 31 8.61 9.13 4.48
N ASP A 32 9.38 8.04 4.57
CA ASP A 32 10.69 7.88 3.92
C ASP A 32 10.55 7.95 2.39
N LEU A 33 9.52 7.30 1.83
CA LEU A 33 9.22 7.37 0.40
C LEU A 33 8.74 8.76 -0.01
N ALA A 34 7.95 9.44 0.82
CA ALA A 34 7.56 10.82 0.54
C ALA A 34 8.77 11.76 0.48
N GLN A 35 9.78 11.56 1.35
CA GLN A 35 11.00 12.36 1.32
C GLN A 35 11.91 12.02 0.13
N THR A 36 11.97 10.76 -0.26
CA THR A 36 12.86 10.28 -1.34
C THR A 36 12.28 10.53 -2.73
N ILE A 37 10.97 10.31 -2.89
CA ILE A 37 10.27 10.34 -4.17
C ILE A 37 9.49 11.65 -4.35
N GLY A 38 9.21 12.38 -3.27
CA GLY A 38 8.42 13.62 -3.28
C GLY A 38 6.91 13.41 -3.32
N ILE A 39 6.45 12.15 -3.40
CA ILE A 39 5.04 11.77 -3.41
C ILE A 39 4.81 10.84 -2.24
N ARG A 40 3.80 11.09 -1.42
CA ARG A 40 3.42 10.21 -0.31
C ARG A 40 2.60 9.03 -0.84
N PRO A 41 3.14 7.79 -0.85
CA PRO A 41 2.33 6.61 -1.12
C PRO A 41 1.49 6.23 0.11
N ALA A 42 0.46 5.42 -0.10
CA ALA A 42 -0.16 4.63 0.95
C ALA A 42 0.56 3.29 1.06
N VAL A 43 0.91 2.86 2.28
CA VAL A 43 1.60 1.58 2.50
C VAL A 43 0.68 0.63 3.27
N GLY A 44 0.38 -0.50 2.64
CA GLY A 44 -0.29 -1.64 3.25
C GLY A 44 0.69 -2.79 3.49
N PHE A 45 0.35 -3.69 4.40
CA PHE A 45 1.18 -4.84 4.73
C PHE A 45 0.28 -6.02 5.07
N ASN A 46 0.73 -7.23 4.73
CA ASN A 46 0.00 -8.46 4.96
C ASN A 46 0.82 -9.43 5.81
N TRP A 47 0.26 -9.80 6.97
CA TRP A 47 0.80 -10.84 7.83
C TRP A 47 0.00 -12.10 7.65
N ASN A 48 0.68 -13.19 7.34
CA ASN A 48 0.07 -14.51 7.29
C ASN A 48 0.82 -15.42 8.26
N ASN A 49 0.09 -16.04 9.20
CA ASN A 49 0.66 -16.93 10.22
C ASN A 49 1.85 -16.32 10.99
N GLY A 50 1.75 -15.05 11.38
CA GLY A 50 2.80 -14.35 12.15
C GLY A 50 4.04 -13.94 11.34
N ARG A 51 4.00 -14.09 10.01
CA ARG A 51 5.08 -13.69 9.09
C ARG A 51 4.62 -12.56 8.19
N LEU A 52 5.46 -11.53 8.04
CA LEU A 52 5.28 -10.51 7.00
C LEU A 52 5.48 -11.12 5.61
N THR A 53 4.42 -11.19 4.81
CA THR A 53 4.44 -11.83 3.48
C THR A 53 4.57 -10.79 2.37
N THR A 54 3.68 -9.80 2.37
CA THR A 54 3.61 -8.79 1.31
C THR A 54 3.54 -7.40 1.90
N VAL A 55 4.30 -6.48 1.33
CA VAL A 55 4.14 -5.04 1.55
C VAL A 55 3.71 -4.40 0.25
N SER A 56 2.59 -3.67 0.28
CA SER A 56 2.01 -3.00 -0.86
C SER A 56 2.22 -1.49 -0.73
N VAL A 57 2.86 -0.88 -1.72
CA VAL A 57 3.11 0.56 -1.79
C VAL A 57 2.28 1.12 -2.94
N THR A 58 1.23 1.87 -2.61
CA THR A 58 0.30 2.43 -3.58
C THR A 58 0.52 3.93 -3.73
N PHE A 59 0.99 4.34 -4.90
CA PHE A 59 1.13 5.74 -5.25
C PHE A 59 -0.19 6.30 -5.79
N PRO A 60 -0.60 7.51 -5.35
CA PRO A 60 -1.85 8.12 -5.78
C PRO A 60 -1.86 8.62 -7.24
N LYS A 61 -0.71 8.57 -7.92
CA LYS A 61 -0.52 8.93 -9.33
C LYS A 61 0.63 8.12 -9.93
N LEU A 62 0.72 8.09 -11.26
CA LEU A 62 1.93 7.63 -11.94
C LEU A 62 3.13 8.50 -11.57
N ILE A 63 4.30 7.86 -11.48
CA ILE A 63 5.57 8.55 -11.32
C ILE A 63 6.20 8.64 -12.69
N GLU A 64 6.25 9.86 -13.25
CA GLU A 64 6.79 10.11 -14.60
C GLU A 64 8.23 10.64 -14.55
N ASP A 65 8.58 11.30 -13.44
CA ASP A 65 9.88 11.99 -13.28
C ASP A 65 11.03 11.06 -12.88
N LYS A 66 10.75 9.78 -12.59
CA LYS A 66 11.75 8.81 -12.10
C LYS A 66 11.56 7.43 -12.75
N PRO A 67 12.66 6.71 -13.03
CA PRO A 67 12.58 5.36 -13.58
C PRO A 67 11.97 4.40 -12.54
N LEU A 68 11.08 3.51 -12.98
CA LEU A 68 10.41 2.54 -12.11
C LEU A 68 11.38 1.69 -11.27
N ARG A 69 12.58 1.40 -11.81
CA ARG A 69 13.63 0.67 -11.10
C ARG A 69 14.12 1.41 -9.85
N GLU A 70 14.29 2.73 -9.93
CA GLU A 70 14.72 3.54 -8.77
C GLU A 70 13.62 3.55 -7.70
N VAL A 71 12.36 3.71 -8.10
CA VAL A 71 11.20 3.65 -7.20
C VAL A 71 11.12 2.29 -6.51
N ALA A 72 11.33 1.19 -7.24
CA ALA A 72 11.31 -0.16 -6.69
C ALA A 72 12.44 -0.40 -5.67
N GLU A 73 13.65 0.05 -5.97
CA GLU A 73 14.79 -0.06 -5.05
C GLU A 73 14.59 0.80 -3.79
N ALA A 74 14.07 2.02 -3.94
CA ALA A 74 13.71 2.88 -2.81
C ALA A 74 12.64 2.24 -1.93
N ALA A 75 11.58 1.67 -2.52
CA ALA A 75 10.55 0.95 -1.77
C ALA A 75 11.13 -0.26 -1.02
N ARG A 76 11.96 -1.08 -1.66
CA ARG A 76 12.63 -2.22 -1.01
C ARG A 76 13.54 -1.79 0.14
N ALA A 77 14.31 -0.70 -0.06
CA ALA A 77 15.18 -0.16 0.97
C ALA A 77 14.38 0.38 2.17
N ALA A 78 13.31 1.14 1.92
CA ALA A 78 12.44 1.66 2.96
C ALA A 78 11.77 0.53 3.75
N VAL A 79 11.23 -0.49 3.05
CA VAL A 79 10.63 -1.67 3.68
C VAL A 79 11.67 -2.44 4.49
N GLY A 80 12.87 -2.69 3.96
CA GLY A 80 13.93 -3.39 4.69
C GLY A 80 14.48 -2.62 5.90
N LYS A 81 14.45 -1.28 5.87
CA LYS A 81 14.84 -0.44 7.01
C LYS A 81 13.79 -0.47 8.12
N GLN A 82 12.51 -0.38 7.77
CA GLN A 82 11.44 -0.23 8.75
C GLN A 82 10.91 -1.57 9.27
N PHE A 83 10.79 -2.57 8.41
CA PHE A 83 10.36 -3.89 8.82
C PHE A 83 11.58 -4.72 9.19
N LYS A 84 11.67 -5.12 10.47
CA LYS A 84 12.73 -6.01 10.98
C LYS A 84 12.76 -7.36 10.25
N GLN A 85 11.63 -7.77 9.69
CA GLN A 85 11.49 -8.99 8.91
C GLN A 85 11.43 -8.65 7.42
N ARG A 86 12.19 -9.38 6.60
CA ARG A 86 12.10 -9.26 5.14
C ARG A 86 10.73 -9.77 4.69
N ALA A 87 9.99 -8.93 3.95
CA ALA A 87 8.80 -9.35 3.24
C ALA A 87 9.20 -10.26 2.06
N ASP A 88 8.42 -11.30 1.80
CA ASP A 88 8.62 -12.16 0.64
C ASP A 88 8.42 -11.36 -0.66
N ASN A 89 7.47 -10.42 -0.65
CA ASN A 89 7.16 -9.57 -1.81
C ASN A 89 6.96 -8.11 -1.42
N VAL A 90 7.42 -7.21 -2.29
CA VAL A 90 7.11 -5.77 -2.27
C VAL A 90 6.39 -5.43 -3.57
N VAL A 91 5.14 -5.02 -3.46
CA VAL A 91 4.27 -4.69 -4.59
C VAL A 91 4.19 -3.17 -4.72
N LEU A 92 4.43 -2.65 -5.92
CA LEU A 92 4.21 -1.24 -6.24
C LEU A 92 2.95 -1.12 -7.10
N SER A 93 2.05 -0.25 -6.67
CA SER A 93 0.79 0.04 -7.34
C SER A 93 0.70 1.53 -7.64
N PHE A 94 0.11 1.90 -8.77
CA PHE A 94 -0.06 3.29 -9.18
C PHE A 94 -1.50 3.53 -9.62
N SER A 95 -2.11 4.59 -9.12
CA SER A 95 -3.39 5.07 -9.65
C SER A 95 -3.16 5.79 -10.97
N VAL A 96 -3.90 5.40 -12.01
CA VAL A 96 -3.79 5.98 -13.38
C VAL A 96 -4.77 7.14 -13.59
N GLY A 97 -5.57 7.49 -12.57
CA GLY A 97 -6.63 8.49 -12.68
C GLY A 97 -7.80 8.00 -13.55
N PRO A 98 -8.91 8.78 -13.62
CA PRO A 98 -9.97 8.48 -14.57
C PRO A 98 -9.45 8.63 -16.00
N THR A 99 -9.82 7.72 -16.89
CA THR A 99 -9.66 7.93 -18.34
C THR A 99 -10.34 9.25 -18.68
N ALA A 100 -9.58 10.24 -19.15
CA ALA A 100 -10.19 11.37 -19.81
C ALA A 100 -10.93 10.82 -21.03
N THR A 101 -12.26 10.66 -20.91
CA THR A 101 -13.13 10.52 -22.06
C THR A 101 -12.98 11.83 -22.83
N THR A 102 -12.05 11.87 -23.78
CA THR A 102 -12.08 12.90 -24.83
C THR A 102 -13.49 12.86 -25.39
N THR A 103 -14.22 13.96 -25.18
CA THR A 103 -15.58 14.16 -25.64
C THR A 103 -15.62 14.10 -27.16
N ALA A 104 -15.68 12.89 -27.71
CA ALA A 104 -16.11 12.63 -29.08
C ALA A 104 -17.63 12.44 -29.05
N GLN A 105 -18.36 13.47 -28.59
CA GLN A 105 -19.77 13.60 -28.91
C GLN A 105 -19.87 14.64 -30.02
N ALA A 106 -19.98 14.09 -31.23
CA ALA A 106 -20.17 14.79 -32.47
C ALA A 106 -21.26 15.86 -32.35
N ILE A 107 -20.94 17.04 -32.86
CA ILE A 107 -21.90 18.08 -33.23
C ILE A 107 -22.95 17.43 -34.14
N GLN A 108 -24.17 17.24 -33.65
CA GLN A 108 -25.32 16.94 -34.51
C GLN A 108 -25.91 18.28 -34.98
N PRO A 109 -25.93 18.58 -36.29
CA PRO A 109 -26.66 19.74 -36.79
C PRO A 109 -28.15 19.48 -36.62
N GLN A 110 -28.78 20.21 -35.70
CA GLN A 110 -30.22 20.18 -35.46
C GLN A 110 -30.92 20.72 -36.72
N ALA A 111 -31.45 19.83 -37.54
CA ALA A 111 -32.29 20.17 -38.67
C ALA A 111 -33.64 20.70 -38.15
N THR A 112 -33.96 21.94 -38.53
CA THR A 112 -35.28 22.54 -38.36
C THR A 112 -36.27 21.88 -39.31
N ASN A 113 -37.47 21.55 -38.82
CA ASN A 113 -38.75 21.59 -39.55
C ASN A 113 -39.88 21.54 -38.52
#